data_AF-A0A0P7BV92-F1
#
_entry.id   AF-A0A0P7BV92-F1
#
_cell.length_a   1.000
_cell.length_b   1.000
_cell.length_c   1.000
_cell.angle_alpha   90.00
_cell.angle_beta   90.00
_cell.angle_gamma   90.00
#
_symmetry.space_group_name_H-M   'P 1'
#
loop_
_entity.id
_entity.type
_entity.pdbx_description
1 polymer ?
#
loop_
_entity_poly.entity_id
_entity_poly.type
_entity_poly.pdbx_seq_one_letter_code
_entity_poly.pdbx_strand_id
1 'polypeptide(L)'
;MPEQAPRRSIESWARDLPVSFVECRTMGHRWQPHSATWDREARAYHVVHTCDRCNTHRKAWWTRNGEITAAGYDYPDGYLTRDVGYIGADGRGVLRTEYLARMFDKSNKPQ
;
A
#
# COMPACT_ATOMS: atom_id res chain seq x y z
N MET A 1 22.13 22.98 -10.72
CA MET A 1 20.97 22.08 -10.91
C MET A 1 21.29 20.82 -10.14
N PRO A 2 20.47 20.36 -9.18
CA PRO A 2 20.78 19.12 -8.49
C PRO A 2 20.64 17.98 -9.50
N GLU A 3 21.72 17.23 -9.67
CA GLU A 3 21.78 16.02 -10.49
C GLU A 3 20.73 15.05 -9.94
N GLN A 4 19.67 14.83 -10.71
CA GLN A 4 18.64 13.87 -10.32
C GLN A 4 19.28 12.49 -10.34
N ALA A 5 19.44 11.89 -9.16
CA ALA A 5 19.89 10.51 -9.04
C ALA A 5 19.10 9.63 -10.02
N PRO A 6 19.77 8.70 -10.73
CA PRO A 6 19.12 7.91 -11.77
C PRO A 6 17.92 7.17 -11.19
N ARG A 7 16.77 7.29 -11.86
CA ARG A 7 15.53 6.63 -11.44
C ARG A 7 15.75 5.12 -11.43
N ARG A 8 15.38 4.49 -10.33
CA ARG A 8 15.38 3.03 -10.19
C ARG A 8 14.35 2.43 -11.15
N SER A 9 14.65 1.27 -11.74
CA SER A 9 13.69 0.56 -12.60
C SER A 9 12.56 -0.07 -11.78
N ILE A 10 11.35 -0.16 -12.33
CA ILE A 10 10.20 -0.76 -11.64
C ILE A 10 10.42 -2.24 -11.33
N GLU A 11 11.11 -2.98 -12.20
CA GLU A 11 11.41 -4.41 -12.03
C GLU A 11 12.35 -4.63 -10.86
N SER A 12 13.39 -3.80 -10.77
CA SER A 12 14.31 -3.87 -9.64
C SER A 12 13.57 -3.56 -8.34
N TRP A 13 12.72 -2.52 -8.31
CA TRP A 13 11.97 -2.15 -7.12
C TRP A 13 10.97 -3.22 -6.71
N ALA A 14 10.24 -3.80 -7.68
CA ALA A 14 9.30 -4.88 -7.44
C ALA A 14 9.98 -6.09 -6.77
N ARG A 15 11.19 -6.45 -7.20
CA ARG A 15 11.97 -7.55 -6.61
C ARG A 15 12.35 -7.29 -5.14
N ASP A 16 12.68 -6.05 -4.78
CA ASP A 16 13.07 -5.71 -3.40
C ASP A 16 11.88 -5.56 -2.45
N LEU A 17 10.66 -5.42 -2.97
CA LEU A 17 9.48 -5.28 -2.11
C LEU A 17 9.28 -6.53 -1.25
N PRO A 18 8.85 -6.38 0.02
CA PRO A 18 8.33 -7.49 0.80
C PRO A 18 7.20 -8.21 0.06
N VAL A 19 7.07 -9.53 0.26
CA VAL A 19 6.01 -10.36 -0.36
C VAL A 19 4.63 -9.76 -0.11
N SER A 20 4.34 -9.38 1.13
CA SER A 20 3.04 -8.78 1.49
C SER A 20 2.77 -7.45 0.78
N PHE A 21 3.80 -6.69 0.39
CA PHE A 21 3.63 -5.44 -0.33
C PHE A 21 3.30 -5.71 -1.79
N VAL A 22 4.01 -6.64 -2.43
CA VAL A 22 3.70 -7.10 -3.79
C VAL A 22 2.28 -7.66 -3.87
N GLU A 23 1.86 -8.46 -2.88
CA GLU A 23 0.49 -8.95 -2.75
C GLU A 23 -0.53 -7.82 -2.66
N CYS A 24 -0.37 -6.86 -1.75
CA CYS A 24 -1.32 -5.77 -1.57
C CYS A 24 -1.39 -4.83 -2.78
N ARG A 25 -0.26 -4.59 -3.45
CA ARG A 25 -0.18 -3.78 -4.68
C ARG A 25 -0.84 -4.47 -5.88
N THR A 26 -0.95 -5.79 -5.85
CA THR A 26 -1.52 -6.61 -6.93
C THR A 26 -3.00 -6.93 -6.71
N MET A 27 -3.35 -7.38 -5.50
CA MET A 27 -4.67 -7.93 -5.16
C MET A 27 -5.52 -6.98 -4.31
N GLY A 28 -4.96 -5.86 -3.85
CA GLY A 28 -5.58 -4.96 -2.90
C GLY A 28 -5.32 -5.33 -1.45
N HIS A 29 -5.56 -4.36 -0.56
CA HIS A 29 -5.40 -4.52 0.88
C HIS A 29 -6.52 -5.37 1.49
N ARG A 30 -6.18 -6.17 2.51
CA ARG A 30 -7.13 -6.89 3.36
C ARG A 30 -7.33 -6.12 4.66
N TRP A 31 -8.43 -5.36 4.74
CA TRP A 31 -8.71 -4.45 5.85
C TRP A 31 -9.31 -5.18 7.05
N GLN A 32 -8.75 -4.93 8.23
CA GLN A 32 -9.31 -5.30 9.53
C GLN A 32 -9.69 -4.03 10.30
N PRO A 33 -10.77 -4.03 11.09
CA PRO A 33 -11.05 -2.95 12.03
C PRO A 33 -9.88 -2.73 12.98
N HIS A 34 -9.51 -1.47 13.23
CA HIS A 34 -8.45 -1.12 14.18
C HIS A 34 -8.99 -0.22 15.30
N SER A 35 -9.59 0.92 14.95
CA SER A 35 -10.17 1.84 15.93
C SER A 35 -11.28 2.70 15.34
N ALA A 36 -12.17 3.19 16.19
CA ALA A 36 -13.13 4.24 15.86
C ALA A 36 -13.32 5.15 17.07
N THR A 37 -12.76 6.37 17.04
CA THR A 37 -12.79 7.29 18.19
C THR A 37 -13.56 8.56 17.83
N TRP A 38 -14.53 8.95 18.67
CA TRP A 38 -15.27 10.21 18.48
C TRP A 38 -14.41 11.41 18.83
N ASP A 39 -14.28 12.34 17.89
CA ASP A 39 -13.69 13.66 18.09
C ASP A 39 -14.81 14.69 18.24
N ARG A 40 -14.79 15.43 19.36
CA ARG A 40 -15.84 16.41 19.68
C ARG A 40 -15.72 17.68 18.85
N GLU A 41 -14.50 18.10 18.51
CA GLU A 41 -14.25 19.33 17.75
C GLU A 41 -14.60 19.10 16.27
N ALA A 42 -14.14 17.96 15.71
CA ALA A 42 -14.46 17.57 14.35
C ALA A 42 -15.91 17.07 14.19
N ARG A 43 -16.61 16.77 15.31
CA ARG A 43 -17.96 16.18 15.35
C ARG A 43 -18.07 14.93 14.45
N ALA A 44 -17.04 14.09 14.49
CA ALA A 44 -16.88 12.93 13.64
C ALA A 44 -16.11 11.81 14.36
N TYR A 45 -16.29 10.57 13.90
CA TYR A 45 -15.45 9.44 14.26
C TYR A 45 -14.19 9.42 13.39
N HIS A 46 -13.02 9.36 14.02
CA HIS A 46 -11.80 8.95 13.34
C HIS A 46 -11.76 7.41 13.28
N VAL A 47 -12.07 6.88 12.10
CA VAL A 47 -12.15 5.44 11.83
C VAL A 47 -10.87 4.99 11.15
N VAL A 48 -10.22 3.98 11.75
CA VAL A 48 -8.98 3.39 11.25
C VAL A 48 -9.21 1.91 11.01
N HIS A 49 -8.81 1.47 9.82
CA HIS A 49 -8.64 0.06 9.49
C HIS A 49 -7.15 -0.20 9.25
N THR A 50 -6.66 -1.38 9.62
CA THR A 50 -5.29 -1.81 9.34
C THR A 50 -5.29 -2.95 8.34
N CYS A 51 -4.34 -2.96 7.41
CA CYS A 51 -4.15 -4.09 6.53
C CYS A 51 -3.33 -5.17 7.25
N ASP A 52 -3.89 -6.36 7.43
CA ASP A 52 -3.22 -7.46 8.15
C ASP A 52 -2.07 -8.14 7.39
N ARG A 53 -1.75 -7.67 6.17
CA ARG A 53 -0.61 -8.15 5.37
C ARG A 53 0.56 -7.17 5.41
N CYS A 54 0.27 -5.89 5.12
CA CYS A 54 1.29 -4.85 4.95
C CYS A 54 1.24 -3.76 6.01
N ASN A 55 0.36 -3.83 7.00
CA ASN A 55 0.20 -2.83 8.06
C ASN A 55 -0.09 -1.40 7.58
N THR A 56 -0.52 -1.23 6.33
CA THR A 56 -1.07 0.06 5.86
C THR A 56 -2.30 0.39 6.69
N HIS A 57 -2.44 1.64 7.10
CA HIS A 57 -3.66 2.14 7.72
C HIS A 57 -4.52 2.88 6.70
N ARG A 58 -5.81 2.55 6.66
CA ARG A 58 -6.84 3.35 5.98
C ARG A 58 -7.56 4.17 7.04
N LYS A 59 -7.46 5.49 6.95
CA LYS A 59 -8.08 6.44 7.88
C LYS A 59 -9.21 7.17 7.21
N ALA A 60 -10.29 7.41 7.95
CA ALA A 60 -11.40 8.22 7.48
C ALA A 60 -12.08 8.95 8.64
N TRP A 61 -12.67 10.10 8.33
CA TRP A 61 -13.50 10.87 9.25
C TRP A 61 -14.96 10.67 8.89
N TRP A 62 -15.72 10.05 9.79
CA TRP A 62 -17.13 9.72 9.57
C TRP A 62 -18.00 10.61 10.46
N THR A 63 -18.90 11.40 9.87
CA THR A 63 -19.86 12.17 10.67
C THR A 63 -20.76 11.22 11.47
N ARG A 64 -21.50 11.76 12.45
CA ARG A 64 -22.49 10.99 13.21
C ARG A 64 -23.51 10.25 12.33
N ASN A 65 -23.76 10.75 11.12
CA ASN A 65 -24.73 10.18 10.17
C ASN A 65 -24.08 9.22 9.16
N GLY A 66 -22.78 8.95 9.26
CA GLY A 66 -22.05 8.02 8.38
C GLY A 66 -21.48 8.63 7.10
N GLU A 67 -21.55 9.95 6.92
CA GLU A 67 -20.88 10.63 5.80
C GLU A 67 -19.36 10.65 6.00
N ILE A 68 -18.58 10.42 4.95
CA ILE A 68 -17.12 10.47 4.98
C ILE A 68 -16.66 11.87 4.55
N THR A 69 -16.10 12.66 5.47
CA THR A 69 -15.66 14.04 5.18
C THR A 69 -14.19 14.14 4.76
N ALA A 70 -13.39 13.15 5.14
CA ALA A 70 -11.99 13.04 4.73
C ALA A 70 -11.56 11.57 4.78
N ALA A 71 -10.64 11.19 3.89
CA ALA A 71 -10.06 9.85 3.85
C ALA A 71 -8.59 9.92 3.42
N GLY A 72 -7.79 9.00 3.95
CA GLY A 72 -6.36 8.92 3.65
C GLY A 72 -5.78 7.56 4.00
N TYR A 73 -4.50 7.40 3.67
CA TYR A 73 -3.73 6.21 3.96
C TYR A 73 -2.42 6.58 4.61
N ASP A 74 -2.03 5.83 5.64
CA ASP A 74 -0.65 5.77 6.09
C ASP A 74 -0.06 4.46 5.59
N TYR A 75 0.91 4.55 4.69
CA TYR A 75 1.64 3.39 4.22
C TYR A 75 2.89 3.16 5.08
N PRO A 76 3.30 1.90 5.33
CA PRO A 76 4.58 1.65 5.97
C PRO A 76 5.73 2.08 5.05
N ASP A 77 6.90 2.24 5.65
CA ASP A 77 8.12 2.57 4.90
C ASP A 77 8.40 1.53 3.81
N GLY A 78 8.81 2.02 2.64
CA GLY A 78 9.10 1.20 1.46
C GLY A 78 7.89 0.76 0.63
N TYR A 79 6.65 0.95 1.10
CA TYR A 79 5.46 0.58 0.31
C TYR A 79 5.25 1.48 -0.92
N LEU A 80 5.50 2.78 -0.75
CA LEU A 80 5.52 3.73 -1.85
C LEU A 80 6.93 3.87 -2.40
N THR A 81 7.06 3.91 -3.72
CA THR A 81 8.31 4.29 -4.38
C THR A 81 8.50 5.80 -4.33
N ARG A 82 9.74 6.24 -4.08
CA ARG A 82 10.16 7.66 -4.22
C ARG A 82 11.06 7.89 -5.44
N ASP A 83 11.59 6.81 -6.01
CA ASP A 83 12.71 6.77 -6.94
C ASP A 83 12.37 6.13 -8.31
N VAL A 84 11.22 5.47 -8.44
CA VAL A 84 10.73 4.86 -9.70
C VAL A 84 9.73 5.78 -10.42
N GLY A 85 9.10 6.73 -9.70
CA GLY A 85 8.10 7.65 -10.26
C GLY A 85 6.68 7.07 -10.29
N TYR A 86 5.80 7.65 -11.13
CA TYR A 86 4.40 7.22 -11.23
C TYR A 86 4.27 5.82 -11.86
N ILE A 87 3.50 4.94 -11.22
CA ILE A 87 3.33 3.56 -11.67
C ILE A 87 2.07 3.44 -12.54
N GLY A 88 2.29 3.55 -13.85
CA GLY A 88 1.28 3.36 -14.89
C GLY A 88 0.84 1.89 -15.10
N ALA A 89 0.13 1.62 -16.19
CA ALA A 89 -0.38 0.29 -16.49
C ALA A 89 0.74 -0.76 -16.61
N ASP A 90 1.83 -0.42 -17.30
CA ASP A 90 2.96 -1.32 -17.52
C ASP A 90 3.68 -1.67 -16.22
N GLY A 91 3.92 -0.67 -15.35
CA GLY A 91 4.51 -0.90 -14.04
C GLY A 91 3.61 -1.73 -13.11
N ARG A 92 2.28 -1.63 -13.24
CA ARG A 92 1.36 -2.56 -12.57
C ARG A 92 1.45 -3.98 -13.15
N GLY A 93 1.72 -4.11 -14.45
CA GLY A 93 2.03 -5.39 -15.09
C GLY A 93 3.25 -6.07 -14.46
N VAL A 94 4.33 -5.32 -14.24
CA VAL A 94 5.56 -5.83 -13.58
C VAL A 94 5.26 -6.37 -12.17
N LEU A 95 4.50 -5.64 -11.36
CA LEU A 95 4.11 -6.10 -10.02
C LEU A 95 3.28 -7.40 -10.04
N ARG A 96 2.41 -7.56 -11.04
CA ARG A 96 1.63 -8.81 -11.23
C ARG A 96 2.53 -9.97 -11.63
N THR A 97 3.48 -9.77 -12.54
CA THR A 97 4.43 -10.81 -12.93
C THR A 97 5.31 -11.22 -11.75
N GLU A 98 5.79 -10.25 -10.96
CA GLU A 98 6.55 -10.51 -9.74
C GLU A 98 5.72 -11.31 -8.71
N TYR A 99 4.45 -10.95 -8.52
CA TYR A 99 3.52 -11.73 -7.69
C TYR A 99 3.39 -13.18 -8.17
N LEU A 100 3.16 -13.38 -9.48
CA LEU A 100 3.02 -14.72 -10.05
C LEU A 100 4.30 -15.55 -9.89
N ALA A 101 5.47 -14.94 -10.09
CA ALA A 101 6.75 -15.59 -9.89
C ALA A 101 6.93 -16.07 -8.44
N ARG A 102 6.59 -15.23 -7.45
CA ARG A 102 6.71 -15.60 -6.02
C ARG A 102 5.75 -16.71 -5.60
N MET A 103 4.53 -16.71 -6.14
CA MET A 103 3.48 -17.62 -5.69
C MET A 103 3.49 -18.97 -6.43
N PHE A 104 3.96 -19.00 -7.68
CA PHE A 104 3.77 -20.16 -8.56
C PHE A 104 5.06 -20.69 -9.17
N ASP A 105 6.20 -20.01 -9.02
CA ASP A 105 7.47 -20.56 -9.48
C ASP A 105 8.03 -21.55 -8.45
N LYS A 106 7.99 -22.84 -8.81
CA LYS A 106 8.45 -23.98 -7.97
C LYS A 106 9.97 -23.96 -7.71
N SER A 107 10.69 -23.10 -8.41
CA SER A 107 12.15 -22.91 -8.29
C SER A 107 12.54 -22.09 -7.06
N ASN A 108 11.60 -21.32 -6.50
CA ASN A 108 11.85 -20.38 -5.40
C ASN A 108 11.22 -20.91 -4.10
N LYS A 109 11.75 -22.03 -3.58
CA LYS A 109 11.39 -22.49 -2.23
C LYS A 109 12.00 -21.54 -1.21
N PRO A 110 11.23 -20.98 -0.25
CA PRO A 110 11.83 -20.39 0.94
C PRO A 110 12.57 -21.50 1.71
N GLN A 111 13.82 -21.23 2.09
CA GLN A 111 14.53 -21.99 3.13
C GLN A 111 13.91 -21.69 4.50
#